data_AF-A0A0J9CUS6-F1
#
_entry.id   AF-A0A0J9CUS6-F1
#
_cell.length_a   1.000
_cell.length_b   1.000
_cell.length_c   1.000
_cell.angle_alpha   90.00
_cell.angle_beta   90.00
_cell.angle_gamma   90.00
#
_symmetry.space_group_name_H-M   'P 1'
#
loop_
_entity.id
_entity.type
_entity.pdbx_description
1 polymer ?
#
loop_
_entity_poly.entity_id
_entity_poly.type
_entity_poly.pdbx_seq_one_letter_code
_entity_poly.pdbx_strand_id
1 'polypeptide(L)'
;MADRSDPVAATVDDDAAFAEGAITLWANLLTLIGTHLRETGTPRQEVLDMLTMLHETNEETIRSPRARAIASRHLMSVYRALGEA
;
A
#
# COMPACT_ATOMS: atom_id res chain seq x y z
N MET A 1 28.36 20.84 23.01
CA MET A 1 26.91 21.03 22.82
C MET A 1 26.32 19.64 22.75
N ALA A 2 25.57 19.23 23.78
CA ALA A 2 24.87 17.95 23.74
C ALA A 2 23.70 18.10 22.76
N ASP A 3 23.71 17.29 21.71
CA ASP A 3 22.62 17.17 20.75
C ASP A 3 21.39 16.65 21.48
N ARG A 4 20.48 17.55 21.83
CA ARG A 4 19.16 17.21 22.36
C ARG A 4 18.28 16.92 21.15
N SER A 5 18.50 15.77 20.52
CA SER A 5 17.49 15.22 19.63
C SER A 5 16.22 15.04 20.45
N ASP A 6 15.16 15.74 20.05
CA ASP A 6 13.90 15.76 20.79
C ASP A 6 13.28 14.35 20.69
N PRO A 7 13.03 13.63 21.80
CA PRO A 7 12.55 12.25 21.77
C PRO A 7 11.24 12.11 20.98
N VAL A 8 10.42 13.17 20.91
CA VAL A 8 9.19 13.21 20.12
C VAL A 8 9.47 13.18 18.61
N ALA A 9 10.53 13.85 18.15
CA ALA A 9 10.91 13.86 16.75
C ALA A 9 11.40 12.48 16.29
N ALA A 10 12.18 11.79 17.13
CA ALA A 10 12.63 10.43 16.85
C ALA A 10 11.46 9.43 16.74
N THR A 11 10.47 9.51 17.64
CA THR A 11 9.30 8.62 17.58
C THR A 11 8.42 8.83 16.35
N VAL A 12 8.29 10.08 15.86
CA VAL A 12 7.51 10.37 14.65
C VAL A 12 8.21 9.84 13.40
N ASP A 13 9.54 9.88 13.37
CA ASP A 13 10.34 9.33 12.28
C ASP A 13 10.27 7.79 12.25
N ASP A 14 10.36 7.14 13.42
CA ASP A 14 10.18 5.69 13.56
C ASP A 14 8.78 5.24 13.11
N ASP A 15 7.72 5.94 13.52
CA ASP A 15 6.35 5.64 13.10
C ASP A 15 6.17 5.83 11.58
N ALA A 16 6.81 6.84 11.00
CA ALA A 16 6.78 7.09 9.56
C ALA A 16 7.53 6.00 8.78
N ALA A 17 8.72 5.61 9.25
CA ALA A 17 9.52 4.55 8.65
C ALA A 17 8.84 3.18 8.77
N PHE A 18 8.22 2.89 9.91
CA PHE A 18 7.42 1.68 10.10
C PHE A 18 6.22 1.66 9.15
N ALA A 19 5.48 2.78 9.04
CA ALA A 19 4.36 2.88 8.12
C ALA A 19 4.83 2.67 6.67
N GLU A 20 5.94 3.30 6.25
CA GLU A 20 6.50 3.13 4.91
C GLU A 20 6.89 1.67 4.63
N GLY A 21 7.56 1.00 5.57
CA GLY A 21 7.94 -0.40 5.47
C GLY A 21 6.72 -1.32 5.37
N ALA A 22 5.75 -1.15 6.27
CA ALA A 22 4.52 -1.93 6.29
C ALA A 22 3.74 -1.77 4.97
N ILE A 23 3.58 -0.55 4.49
CA ILE A 23 2.83 -0.28 3.26
C ILE A 23 3.55 -0.87 2.03
N THR A 24 4.89 -0.79 1.99
CA THR A 24 5.68 -1.39 0.91
C THR A 24 5.53 -2.91 0.89
N LEU A 25 5.59 -3.56 2.05
CA LEU A 25 5.38 -5.01 2.18
C LEU A 25 3.96 -5.42 1.71
N TRP A 26 2.95 -4.64 2.08
CA TRP A 26 1.58 -4.86 1.61
C TRP A 26 1.45 -4.73 0.09
N ALA A 27 2.05 -3.70 -0.52
CA ALA A 27 2.03 -3.52 -1.97
C ALA A 27 2.74 -4.68 -2.70
N ASN A 28 3.87 -5.14 -2.19
CA ASN A 28 4.60 -6.29 -2.73
C ASN A 28 3.80 -7.59 -2.61
N LEU A 29 3.13 -7.81 -1.47
CA LEU A 29 2.27 -8.97 -1.26
C LEU A 29 1.10 -9.00 -2.24
N LEU A 30 0.40 -7.87 -2.43
CA LEU A 30 -0.70 -7.78 -3.38
C LEU A 30 -0.24 -8.02 -4.82
N THR A 31 0.94 -7.51 -5.17
CA THR A 31 1.56 -7.78 -6.49
C THR A 31 1.85 -9.26 -6.66
N LEU A 32 2.44 -9.92 -5.66
CA LEU A 32 2.73 -11.37 -5.69
C LEU A 32 1.45 -12.20 -5.85
N ILE A 33 0.41 -11.88 -5.09
CA ILE A 33 -0.89 -12.55 -5.17
C ILE A 33 -1.50 -12.34 -6.57
N GLY A 34 -1.49 -11.09 -7.06
CA GLY A 34 -1.98 -10.76 -8.40
C GLY A 34 -1.27 -11.56 -9.49
N THR A 35 0.07 -11.62 -9.45
CA THR A 35 0.86 -12.43 -10.38
C THR A 35 0.51 -13.92 -10.28
N HIS A 36 0.41 -14.46 -9.07
CA HIS A 36 0.06 -15.87 -8.88
C HIS A 36 -1.33 -16.19 -9.45
N LEU A 37 -2.33 -15.34 -9.21
CA LEU A 37 -3.67 -15.49 -9.78
C LEU A 37 -3.64 -15.48 -11.32
N ARG A 38 -2.82 -14.61 -11.91
CA ARG A 38 -2.65 -14.55 -13.37
C ARG A 38 -2.03 -15.85 -13.91
N GLU A 39 -1.03 -16.39 -13.23
CA GLU A 39 -0.37 -17.65 -13.59
C GLU A 39 -1.31 -18.86 -13.48
N THR A 40 -2.25 -18.85 -12.53
CA THR A 40 -3.25 -19.93 -12.35
C THR A 40 -4.48 -19.78 -13.25
N GLY A 41 -4.50 -18.77 -14.12
CA GLY A 41 -5.52 -18.61 -15.17
C GLY A 41 -6.58 -17.55 -14.87
N THR A 42 -6.46 -16.78 -13.77
CA THR A 42 -7.38 -15.67 -13.51
C THR A 42 -7.22 -14.58 -14.59
N PRO A 43 -8.32 -14.15 -15.23
CA PRO A 43 -8.31 -13.05 -16.17
C PRO A 43 -7.74 -11.76 -15.55
N ARG A 44 -6.97 -11.00 -16.34
CA ARG A 44 -6.41 -9.71 -15.91
C ARG A 44 -7.49 -8.78 -15.38
N GLN A 45 -8.62 -8.71 -16.08
CA GLN A 45 -9.72 -7.84 -15.71
C GLN A 45 -10.27 -8.17 -14.33
N GLU A 46 -10.42 -9.46 -14.02
CA GLU A 46 -10.92 -9.91 -12.71
C GLU A 46 -9.96 -9.49 -11.58
N VAL A 47 -8.64 -9.61 -11.78
CA VAL A 47 -7.64 -9.11 -10.80
C VAL A 47 -7.75 -7.59 -10.63
N LEU A 48 -7.94 -6.84 -11.72
CA LEU A 48 -8.12 -5.38 -11.66
C LEU A 48 -9.42 -4.98 -10.96
N ASP A 49 -10.50 -5.73 -11.17
CA ASP A 49 -11.79 -5.52 -10.51
C ASP A 49 -11.68 -5.77 -9.01
N MET A 50 -10.95 -6.82 -8.60
CA MET A 50 -10.65 -7.09 -7.18
C MET A 50 -9.87 -5.95 -6.52
N LEU A 51 -8.88 -5.39 -7.21
CA LEU A 51 -8.14 -4.22 -6.72
C LEU A 51 -9.03 -2.98 -6.62
N THR A 52 -10.02 -2.85 -7.50
CA THR A 52 -10.97 -1.73 -7.47
C THR A 52 -11.86 -1.84 -6.25
N MET A 53 -12.42 -3.04 -5.99
CA MET A 53 -13.19 -3.30 -4.77
C MET A 53 -12.38 -3.05 -3.50
N LEU A 54 -11.09 -3.40 -3.49
CA LEU A 54 -10.20 -3.12 -2.36
C LEU A 54 -10.00 -1.60 -2.17
N HIS A 55 -9.84 -0.85 -3.26
CA HIS A 55 -9.75 0.62 -3.18
C HIS A 55 -11.02 1.24 -2.60
N GLU A 56 -12.20 0.83 -3.07
CA GLU A 56 -13.50 1.29 -2.57
C GLU A 56 -13.68 0.95 -1.08
N THR A 57 -13.34 -0.29 -0.70
CA THR A 57 -13.37 -0.71 0.72
C THR A 57 -12.46 0.16 1.59
N ASN A 58 -11.28 0.53 1.09
CA ASN A 58 -10.36 1.40 1.81
C ASN A 58 -10.91 2.83 1.94
N GLU A 59 -11.59 3.35 0.93
CA GLU A 59 -12.25 4.66 0.99
C GLU A 59 -13.34 4.71 2.09
N GLU A 60 -14.08 3.62 2.27
CA GLU A 60 -15.13 3.50 3.28
C GLU A 60 -14.60 3.26 4.70
N THR A 61 -13.53 2.48 4.83
CA THR A 61 -13.04 1.99 6.14
C THR A 61 -11.93 2.84 6.75
N ILE A 62 -11.07 3.47 5.93
CA ILE A 62 -9.94 4.28 6.42
C ILE A 62 -10.43 5.67 6.84
N ARG A 63 -10.51 5.88 8.16
CA ARG A 63 -10.97 7.13 8.76
C ARG A 63 -10.01 8.31 8.56
N SER A 64 -8.70 8.06 8.57
CA SER A 64 -7.69 9.11 8.44
C SER A 64 -7.51 9.52 6.96
N PRO A 65 -7.76 10.79 6.59
CA PRO A 65 -7.58 11.25 5.22
C PRO A 65 -6.14 11.06 4.72
N ARG A 66 -5.16 11.27 5.61
CA ARG A 66 -3.73 11.07 5.29
C ARG A 66 -3.45 9.59 5.01
N ALA A 67 -3.90 8.69 5.89
CA ALA A 67 -3.68 7.25 5.71
C ALA A 67 -4.33 6.75 4.41
N ARG A 68 -5.49 7.30 4.07
CA ARG A 68 -6.23 6.97 2.86
C ARG A 68 -5.48 7.40 1.60
N ALA A 69 -5.01 8.65 1.54
CA ALA A 69 -4.21 9.15 0.41
C ALA A 69 -2.95 8.31 0.17
N ILE A 70 -2.31 7.88 1.26
CA ILE A 70 -1.15 6.99 1.20
C ILE A 70 -1.58 5.63 0.63
N ALA A 71 -2.59 4.96 1.19
CA ALA A 71 -3.09 3.68 0.71
C ALA A 71 -3.45 3.70 -0.79
N SER A 72 -4.14 4.75 -1.25
CA SER A 72 -4.52 4.94 -2.66
C SER A 72 -3.30 5.09 -3.57
N ARG A 73 -2.26 5.83 -3.15
CA ARG A 73 -1.00 5.94 -3.90
C ARG A 73 -0.31 4.59 -4.07
N HIS A 74 -0.30 3.76 -3.03
CA HIS A 74 0.35 2.46 -3.09
C HIS A 74 -0.44 1.43 -3.89
N LEU A 75 -1.78 1.45 -3.80
CA LEU A 75 -2.64 0.67 -4.69
C LEU A 75 -2.37 1.01 -6.17
N MET A 76 -2.18 2.28 -6.50
CA MET A 76 -1.83 2.68 -7.87
C MET A 76 -0.50 2.08 -8.34
N SER A 77 0.47 1.89 -7.44
CA SER A 77 1.72 1.20 -7.76
C SER A 77 1.47 -0.27 -8.12
N VAL A 78 0.58 -0.95 -7.41
CA VAL A 78 0.19 -2.35 -7.68
C VAL A 78 -0.55 -2.44 -9.02
N TYR A 79 -1.46 -1.51 -9.30
CA TYR A 79 -2.14 -1.40 -10.59
C TYR A 79 -1.19 -1.29 -11.76
N ARG A 80 -0.12 -0.48 -11.63
CA ARG A 80 0.89 -0.36 -12.69
C ARG A 80 1.67 -1.65 -12.87
N ALA A 81 2.14 -2.25 -11.78
CA ALA A 81 2.90 -3.50 -11.83
C ALA A 81 2.13 -4.64 -12.50
N LEU A 82 0.83 -4.78 -12.21
CA LEU A 82 -0.04 -5.79 -12.82
C LEU A 82 -0.65 -5.36 -14.16
N GLY A 83 -0.64 -4.06 -14.44
CA GLY A 83 -1.18 -3.47 -15.66
C GLY A 83 -0.20 -3.51 -16.83
N GLU A 84 1.09 -3.39 -16.55
CA GLU A 84 2.20 -3.42 -17.52
C GLU A 84 2.73 -4.85 -17.79
N ALA A 85 2.36 -5.83 -16.96
CA ALA A 85 2.71 -7.25 -17.08
C ALA A 85 1.64 -8.06 -17.86
#